data_AF-A0A6A4XW06-F1
#
_entry.id   AF-A0A6A4XW06-F1
#
_cell.length_a   1.000
_cell.length_b   1.000
_cell.length_c   1.000
_cell.angle_alpha   90.00
_cell.angle_beta   90.00
_cell.angle_gamma   90.00
#
_symmetry.space_group_name_H-M   'P 1'
#
loop_
_entity.id
_entity.type
_entity.pdbx_description
1 polymer ?
#
loop_
_entity_poly.entity_id
_entity_poly.type
_entity_poly.pdbx_seq_one_letter_code
_entity_poly.pdbx_strand_id
1 'polypeptide(L)'
;MESIQALVADKSVLVLNAGDVHLMPMILERARHVRVVDSKGLQWTQKQAVFERGNPLTCNVTEPVDVLWSNVDLASFEQDDIIQFVGYASKIAIDAVYAFPTNSADSKDAIRRVEQQIKSTHAQVTASLTVVTSSSLQAASDETTEGDVVDVWTDRKMPLIWRDSVYTGKCDIMTELYTAQKKYIASLMAPNQPSSYVEVGCGTSEMGSVLHDRMAYTVGVEINPVMLELASEIHTKMDADPTNYLLQGNALELDSILKTKLPADFWKSTRIVTILMNTFGILPEHIRQGVVDQMLQVAGDDG
;
A
#
# COMPACT_ATOMS: atom_id res chain seq x y z
N MET A 1 1.93 -28.98 18.21
CA MET A 1 3.35 -28.75 17.89
C MET A 1 3.81 -29.58 16.69
N GLU A 2 3.79 -30.91 16.74
CA GLU A 2 4.32 -31.78 15.67
C GLU A 2 3.67 -31.55 14.29
N SER A 3 2.35 -31.38 14.24
CA SER A 3 1.62 -31.05 12.99
C SER A 3 2.08 -29.75 12.34
N ILE A 4 2.40 -28.73 13.16
CA ILE A 4 2.87 -27.44 12.70
C ILE A 4 4.34 -27.51 12.27
N GLN A 5 5.18 -28.22 13.02
CA GLN A 5 6.56 -28.50 12.61
C GLN A 5 6.61 -29.28 11.29
N ALA A 6 5.66 -30.19 11.05
CA ALA A 6 5.52 -30.89 9.78
C ALA A 6 5.07 -29.94 8.64
N LEU A 7 4.16 -29.00 8.93
CA LEU A 7 3.70 -28.01 7.96
C LEU A 7 4.84 -27.13 7.43
N VAL A 8 5.81 -26.78 8.28
CA VAL A 8 6.96 -25.93 7.91
C VAL A 8 8.22 -26.72 7.54
N ALA A 9 8.19 -28.06 7.60
CA ALA A 9 9.38 -28.88 7.39
C ALA A 9 9.91 -28.75 5.95
N ASP A 10 11.21 -28.52 5.79
CA ASP A 10 11.91 -28.32 4.51
C ASP A 10 11.34 -27.19 3.62
N LYS A 11 10.59 -26.27 4.22
CA LYS A 11 9.97 -25.13 3.52
C LYS A 11 10.74 -23.83 3.76
N SER A 12 10.59 -22.89 2.82
CA SER A 12 10.91 -21.48 3.01
C SER A 12 9.78 -20.79 3.78
N VAL A 13 10.13 -20.15 4.90
CA VAL A 13 9.15 -19.52 5.79
C VAL A 13 9.44 -18.04 5.91
N LEU A 14 8.45 -17.21 5.58
CA LEU A 14 8.46 -15.79 5.92
C LEU A 14 7.73 -15.57 7.24
N VAL A 15 8.42 -15.03 8.23
CA VAL A 15 7.85 -14.69 9.53
C VAL A 15 7.60 -13.19 9.57
N LEU A 16 6.34 -12.80 9.68
CA LEU A 16 5.91 -11.43 9.88
C LEU A 16 5.77 -11.17 11.38
N ASN A 17 6.61 -10.29 11.93
CA ASN A 17 6.82 -10.06 13.36
C ASN A 17 7.47 -11.28 14.05
N ALA A 18 8.55 -11.08 14.81
CA ALA A 18 9.40 -12.16 15.28
C ALA A 18 8.73 -13.09 16.31
N GLY A 19 7.62 -12.64 16.92
CA GLY A 19 6.82 -13.44 17.85
C GLY A 19 7.53 -13.74 19.16
N ASP A 20 7.14 -14.85 19.80
CA ASP A 20 7.75 -15.32 21.04
C ASP A 20 9.14 -15.92 20.76
N VAL A 21 10.18 -15.21 21.19
CA VAL A 21 11.59 -15.58 20.99
C VAL A 21 11.99 -16.93 21.59
N HIS A 22 11.19 -17.46 22.52
CA HIS A 22 11.42 -18.78 23.12
C HIS A 22 10.71 -19.89 22.34
N LEU A 23 9.54 -19.61 21.76
CA LEU A 23 8.75 -20.62 21.03
C LEU A 23 9.15 -20.74 19.56
N MET A 24 9.44 -19.62 18.90
CA MET A 24 9.67 -19.59 17.44
C MET A 24 10.82 -20.49 16.97
N PRO A 25 11.99 -20.54 17.66
CA PRO A 25 13.06 -21.46 17.27
C PRO A 25 12.65 -22.93 17.31
N MET A 26 11.77 -23.32 18.24
CA MET A 26 11.28 -24.69 18.35
C MET A 26 10.27 -24.98 17.23
N ILE A 27 9.34 -24.05 16.98
CA ILE A 27 8.30 -24.19 15.95
C ILE A 27 8.92 -24.33 14.56
N LEU A 28 9.93 -23.51 14.26
CA LEU A 28 10.53 -23.41 12.93
C LEU A 28 11.78 -24.26 12.77
N GLU A 29 12.14 -25.09 13.75
CA GLU A 29 13.38 -25.89 13.76
C GLU A 29 13.60 -26.69 12.48
N ARG A 30 12.51 -27.19 11.88
CA ARG A 30 12.52 -28.05 10.69
C ARG A 30 12.42 -27.29 9.36
N ALA A 31 12.29 -25.96 9.38
CA ALA A 31 12.26 -25.15 8.17
C ALA A 31 13.61 -25.14 7.47
N ARG A 32 13.60 -25.13 6.13
CA ARG A 32 14.82 -25.07 5.29
C ARG A 32 15.45 -23.68 5.35
N HIS A 33 14.61 -22.66 5.24
CA HIS A 33 15.03 -21.25 5.30
C HIS A 33 13.97 -20.44 6.03
N VAL A 34 14.40 -19.53 6.90
CA VAL A 34 13.49 -18.60 7.58
C VAL A 34 13.95 -17.18 7.33
N ARG A 35 13.06 -16.35 6.82
CA ARG A 35 13.23 -14.89 6.77
C ARG A 35 12.29 -14.28 7.79
N VAL A 36 12.79 -13.41 8.65
CA VAL A 36 12.00 -12.74 9.69
C VAL A 36 12.03 -11.24 9.42
N VAL A 37 10.86 -10.63 9.29
CA VAL A 37 10.70 -9.18 9.19
C VAL A 37 10.03 -8.69 10.47
N ASP A 38 10.76 -7.89 11.25
CA ASP A 38 10.32 -7.42 12.55
C ASP A 38 10.54 -5.91 12.70
N SER A 39 9.49 -5.18 13.08
CA SER A 39 9.55 -3.72 13.22
C SER A 39 10.34 -3.27 14.46
N LYS A 40 10.40 -4.12 15.50
CA LYS A 40 11.07 -3.88 16.77
C LYS A 40 12.53 -4.37 16.77
N GLY A 41 12.97 -5.03 15.70
CA GLY A 41 14.30 -5.62 15.57
C GLY A 41 14.53 -6.81 16.50
N LEU A 42 13.46 -7.51 16.91
CA LEU A 42 13.58 -8.72 17.72
C LEU A 42 14.27 -9.84 16.94
N GLN A 43 15.12 -10.59 17.63
CA GLN A 43 15.86 -11.71 17.06
C GLN A 43 15.85 -12.90 18.01
N TRP A 44 15.92 -14.10 17.43
CA TRP A 44 16.07 -15.35 18.16
C TRP A 44 17.10 -16.25 17.47
N THR A 45 17.66 -17.20 18.21
CA THR A 45 18.81 -17.98 17.71
C THR A 45 18.34 -19.20 16.91
N GLN A 46 18.57 -19.17 15.60
CA GLN A 46 18.40 -20.32 14.71
C GLN A 46 19.30 -20.18 13.48
N LYS A 47 19.99 -21.25 13.08
CA LYS A 47 21.05 -21.18 12.05
C LYS A 47 20.54 -20.76 10.67
N GLN A 48 19.32 -21.14 10.34
CA GLN A 48 18.69 -20.89 9.05
C GLN A 48 17.82 -19.63 9.01
N ALA A 49 17.82 -18.81 10.08
CA ALA A 49 17.03 -17.59 10.16
C ALA A 49 17.84 -16.34 9.77
N VAL A 50 17.27 -15.54 8.87
CA VAL A 50 17.78 -14.22 8.49
C VAL A 50 16.80 -13.18 9.01
N PHE A 51 17.30 -12.23 9.80
CA PHE A 51 16.49 -11.17 10.41
C PHE A 51 16.66 -9.85 9.67
N GLU A 52 15.54 -9.22 9.37
CA GLU A 52 15.45 -7.92 8.74
C GLU A 52 14.61 -7.01 9.64
N ARG A 53 15.12 -5.81 9.92
CA ARG A 53 14.31 -4.76 10.55
C ARG A 53 13.48 -4.09 9.47
N GLY A 54 12.16 -4.21 9.57
CA GLY A 54 11.25 -3.67 8.57
C GLY A 54 9.80 -3.73 9.02
N ASN A 55 8.89 -3.16 8.22
CA ASN A 55 7.47 -3.23 8.50
C ASN A 55 6.92 -4.58 8.01
N PRO A 56 6.37 -5.44 8.90
CA PRO A 56 5.81 -6.73 8.51
C PRO A 56 4.62 -6.64 7.54
N LEU A 57 3.97 -5.47 7.44
CA LEU A 57 2.83 -5.24 6.56
C LEU A 57 3.22 -4.78 5.15
N THR A 58 4.48 -4.39 4.94
CA THR A 58 4.93 -3.81 3.66
C THR A 58 6.26 -4.42 3.21
N CYS A 59 6.59 -5.63 3.67
CA CYS A 59 7.85 -6.25 3.33
C CYS A 59 7.84 -6.73 1.87
N ASN A 60 8.91 -6.42 1.13
CA ASN A 60 9.04 -6.83 -0.26
C ASN A 60 9.39 -8.32 -0.33
N VAL A 61 8.59 -9.07 -1.08
CA VAL A 61 8.78 -10.50 -1.36
C VAL A 61 8.93 -10.64 -2.87
N THR A 62 10.16 -10.85 -3.34
CA THR A 62 10.48 -10.92 -4.78
C THR A 62 10.11 -12.26 -5.40
N GLU A 63 9.98 -13.31 -4.60
CA GLU A 63 9.56 -14.65 -5.00
C GLU A 63 8.61 -15.21 -3.94
N PRO A 64 7.50 -15.89 -4.32
CA PRO A 64 6.58 -16.50 -3.36
C PRO A 64 7.31 -17.46 -2.41
N VAL A 65 6.96 -17.41 -1.12
CA VAL A 65 7.47 -18.35 -0.11
C VAL A 65 6.54 -19.54 0.06
N ASP A 66 7.05 -20.64 0.59
CA ASP A 66 6.21 -21.82 0.81
C ASP A 66 5.20 -21.59 1.95
N VAL A 67 5.62 -20.92 3.03
CA VAL A 67 4.76 -20.62 4.19
C VAL A 67 4.96 -19.18 4.67
N LEU A 68 3.85 -18.47 4.89
CA LEU A 68 3.84 -17.25 5.69
C LEU A 68 3.40 -17.57 7.11
N TRP A 69 4.22 -17.17 8.09
CA TRP A 69 3.90 -17.22 9.51
C TRP A 69 3.69 -15.80 10.04
N SER A 70 2.47 -15.45 10.42
CA SER A 70 2.16 -14.13 10.95
C SER A 70 2.00 -14.15 12.46
N ASN A 71 2.82 -13.36 13.15
CA ASN A 71 2.62 -12.95 14.54
C ASN A 71 2.13 -11.49 14.61
N VAL A 72 1.56 -10.95 13.54
CA VAL A 72 0.93 -9.63 13.53
C VAL A 72 -0.29 -9.67 14.45
N ASP A 73 -0.49 -8.60 15.24
CA ASP A 73 -1.65 -8.49 16.11
C ASP A 73 -2.90 -8.16 15.31
N LEU A 74 -3.58 -9.19 14.82
CA LEU A 74 -4.84 -9.05 14.07
C LEU A 74 -6.03 -8.75 14.99
N ALA A 75 -5.86 -8.77 16.32
CA ALA A 75 -6.95 -8.42 17.23
C ALA A 75 -7.26 -6.92 17.19
N SER A 76 -6.26 -6.08 16.88
CA SER A 76 -6.43 -4.64 16.72
C SER A 76 -6.90 -4.21 15.32
N PHE A 77 -7.05 -5.15 14.38
CA PHE A 77 -7.43 -4.85 13.00
C PHE A 77 -8.94 -4.71 12.91
N GLU A 78 -9.43 -3.85 12.01
CA GLU A 78 -10.83 -3.87 11.58
C GLU A 78 -11.08 -5.03 10.61
N GLN A 79 -12.34 -5.32 10.29
CA GLN A 79 -12.68 -6.44 9.39
C GLN A 79 -12.01 -6.30 8.02
N ASP A 80 -12.03 -5.09 7.45
CA ASP A 80 -11.47 -4.83 6.12
C ASP A 80 -9.94 -4.99 6.09
N ASP A 81 -9.26 -4.62 7.19
CA ASP A 81 -7.82 -4.81 7.31
C ASP A 81 -7.46 -6.31 7.39
N ILE A 82 -8.29 -7.12 8.06
CA ILE A 82 -8.10 -8.58 8.10
C ILE A 82 -8.25 -9.17 6.69
N ILE A 83 -9.26 -8.74 5.94
CA ILE A 83 -9.49 -9.17 4.55
C ILE A 83 -8.27 -8.84 3.70
N GLN A 84 -7.80 -7.59 3.77
CA GLN A 84 -6.62 -7.14 3.03
C GLN A 84 -5.36 -7.91 3.41
N PHE A 85 -5.14 -8.14 4.70
CA PHE A 85 -3.97 -8.87 5.19
C PHE A 85 -3.98 -10.34 4.74
N VAL A 86 -5.13 -11.01 4.81
CA VAL A 86 -5.30 -12.38 4.33
C VAL A 86 -5.09 -12.46 2.81
N GLY A 87 -5.62 -11.47 2.06
CA GLY A 87 -5.43 -11.34 0.62
C GLY A 87 -3.97 -11.06 0.24
N TYR A 88 -3.24 -10.27 1.03
CA TYR A 88 -1.80 -10.10 0.86
C TYR A 88 -1.05 -11.42 1.09
N ALA A 89 -1.35 -12.13 2.19
CA ALA A 89 -0.70 -13.38 2.52
C ALA A 89 -0.88 -14.46 1.44
N SER A 90 -2.05 -14.53 0.80
CA SER A 90 -2.32 -15.47 -0.30
C SER A 90 -1.57 -15.14 -1.60
N LYS A 91 -1.18 -13.88 -1.82
CA LYS A 91 -0.38 -13.46 -2.98
C LYS A 91 1.10 -13.85 -2.83
N ILE A 92 1.61 -13.92 -1.60
CA ILE A 92 3.04 -14.09 -1.34
C ILE A 92 3.43 -15.45 -0.79
N ALA A 93 2.46 -16.29 -0.38
CA ALA A 93 2.74 -17.62 0.16
C ALA A 93 1.73 -18.68 -0.30
N ILE A 94 2.20 -19.93 -0.39
CA ILE A 94 1.35 -21.09 -0.71
C ILE A 94 0.44 -21.45 0.48
N ASP A 95 1.02 -21.50 1.68
CA ASP A 95 0.30 -21.73 2.93
C ASP A 95 0.48 -20.52 3.87
N ALA A 96 -0.54 -20.21 4.68
CA ALA A 96 -0.46 -19.19 5.71
C ALA A 96 -0.81 -19.75 7.10
N VAL A 97 -0.06 -19.29 8.10
CA VAL A 97 -0.27 -19.57 9.53
C VAL A 97 -0.43 -18.25 10.26
N TYR A 98 -1.59 -18.04 10.88
CA TYR A 98 -1.90 -16.86 11.69
C TYR A 98 -1.84 -17.24 13.16
N ALA A 99 -0.95 -16.61 13.90
CA ALA A 99 -0.65 -16.95 15.30
C ALA A 99 -1.32 -15.97 16.26
N PHE A 100 -2.00 -16.51 17.27
CA PHE A 100 -2.78 -15.77 18.24
C PHE A 100 -2.45 -16.20 19.68
N PRO A 101 -2.42 -15.28 20.65
CA PRO A 101 -2.45 -15.61 22.06
C PRO A 101 -3.72 -16.41 22.44
N THR A 102 -3.59 -17.55 23.11
CA THR A 102 -4.73 -18.47 23.37
C THR A 102 -5.82 -17.92 24.33
N ASN A 103 -5.52 -16.89 25.13
CA ASN A 103 -6.35 -16.53 26.31
C ASN A 103 -6.91 -15.10 26.34
N SER A 104 -6.91 -14.34 25.25
CA SER A 104 -7.59 -13.04 25.21
C SER A 104 -8.96 -13.16 24.53
N ALA A 105 -9.94 -12.37 25.01
CA ALA A 105 -11.25 -12.27 24.35
C ALA A 105 -11.09 -11.73 22.92
N ASP A 106 -10.16 -10.79 22.74
CA ASP A 106 -9.88 -10.12 21.47
C ASP A 106 -9.30 -11.11 20.44
N SER A 107 -8.45 -12.06 20.87
CA SER A 107 -7.93 -13.11 19.98
C SER A 107 -9.02 -14.07 19.52
N LYS A 108 -10.05 -14.35 20.33
CA LYS A 108 -11.17 -15.23 19.90
C LYS A 108 -11.99 -14.59 18.79
N ASP A 109 -12.20 -13.28 18.88
CA ASP A 109 -12.91 -12.55 17.84
C ASP A 109 -12.08 -12.46 16.55
N ALA A 110 -10.79 -12.12 16.68
CA ALA A 110 -9.86 -12.08 15.54
C ALA A 110 -9.74 -13.43 14.83
N ILE A 111 -9.65 -14.53 15.59
CA ILE A 111 -9.66 -15.90 15.04
C ILE A 111 -10.92 -16.13 14.20
N ARG A 112 -12.11 -15.80 14.74
CA ARG A 112 -13.37 -15.96 14.00
C ARG A 112 -13.37 -15.16 12.70
N ARG A 113 -12.89 -13.92 12.75
CA ARG A 113 -12.82 -13.03 11.58
C ARG A 113 -11.87 -13.55 10.50
N VAL A 114 -10.72 -14.12 10.89
CA VAL A 114 -9.79 -14.79 9.96
C VAL A 114 -10.40 -16.08 9.40
N GLU A 115 -11.03 -16.91 10.23
CA GLU A 115 -11.68 -18.16 9.80
C GLU A 115 -12.83 -17.94 8.81
N GLN A 116 -13.44 -16.75 8.79
CA GLN A 116 -14.42 -16.36 7.76
C GLN A 116 -13.79 -16.14 6.38
N GLN A 117 -12.49 -15.80 6.32
CA GLN A 117 -11.78 -15.47 5.07
C GLN A 117 -11.05 -16.65 4.45
N ILE A 118 -10.77 -17.70 5.23
CA ILE A 118 -10.00 -18.85 4.76
C ILE A 118 -10.65 -20.16 5.13
N LYS A 119 -10.47 -21.17 4.27
CA LYS A 119 -10.72 -22.56 4.64
C LYS A 119 -9.67 -22.96 5.68
N SER A 120 -10.09 -22.94 6.94
CA SER A 120 -9.20 -22.96 8.08
C SER A 120 -9.10 -24.32 8.73
N THR A 121 -7.95 -24.57 9.34
CA THR A 121 -7.78 -25.56 10.39
C THR A 121 -7.21 -24.87 11.60
N HIS A 122 -7.92 -25.00 12.72
CA HIS A 122 -7.57 -24.37 13.97
C HIS A 122 -6.84 -25.38 14.86
N ALA A 123 -5.66 -25.01 15.34
CA ALA A 123 -4.86 -25.86 16.21
C ALA A 123 -4.26 -25.06 17.37
N GLN A 124 -4.41 -25.59 18.58
CA GLN A 124 -3.64 -25.10 19.72
C GLN A 124 -2.23 -25.70 19.68
N VAL A 125 -1.21 -24.84 19.61
CA VAL A 125 0.19 -25.25 19.47
C VAL A 125 0.84 -25.43 20.84
N THR A 126 0.57 -24.50 21.76
CA THR A 126 0.99 -24.53 23.17
C THR A 126 -0.14 -24.01 24.06
N ALA A 127 0.07 -23.97 25.39
CA ALA A 127 -0.88 -23.35 26.31
C ALA A 127 -1.08 -21.83 26.07
N SER A 128 -0.11 -21.17 25.42
CA SER A 128 -0.11 -19.73 25.16
C SER A 128 -0.32 -19.36 23.70
N LEU A 129 -0.19 -20.32 22.77
CA LEU A 129 -0.21 -20.08 21.34
C LEU A 129 -1.24 -20.95 20.63
N THR A 130 -2.12 -20.27 19.92
CA THR A 130 -3.11 -20.84 19.01
C THR A 130 -2.78 -20.41 17.59
N VAL A 131 -3.00 -21.30 16.62
CA VAL A 131 -2.81 -20.94 15.21
C VAL A 131 -4.03 -21.32 14.37
N VAL A 132 -4.27 -20.51 13.34
CA VAL A 132 -5.21 -20.77 12.26
C VAL A 132 -4.40 -20.98 10.99
N THR A 133 -4.56 -22.12 10.33
CA THR A 133 -3.82 -22.47 9.11
C THR A 133 -4.75 -22.58 7.91
N SER A 134 -4.34 -22.10 6.74
CA SER A 134 -5.05 -22.37 5.49
C SER A 134 -4.71 -23.77 4.97
N SER A 135 -5.65 -24.71 4.97
CA SER A 135 -5.43 -26.03 4.34
C SER A 135 -5.89 -26.00 2.88
N SER A 136 -4.92 -25.81 1.98
CA SER A 136 -5.05 -25.80 0.51
C SER A 136 -6.01 -24.74 -0.05
N LEU A 137 -5.43 -23.67 -0.60
CA LEU A 137 -6.10 -22.70 -1.46
C LEU A 137 -6.68 -23.39 -2.71
N GLN A 138 -7.90 -23.92 -2.62
CA GLN A 138 -8.83 -23.68 -3.72
C GLN A 138 -9.24 -22.23 -3.56
N ALA A 139 -8.91 -21.43 -4.57
CA ALA A 139 -9.34 -20.05 -4.71
C ALA A 139 -10.72 -19.91 -4.07
N ALA A 140 -10.79 -19.16 -2.97
CA ALA A 140 -12.01 -18.46 -2.66
C ALA A 140 -12.36 -17.77 -3.98
N SER A 141 -13.43 -18.26 -4.59
CA SER A 141 -13.99 -17.76 -5.84
C SER A 141 -13.98 -16.24 -5.81
N ASP A 142 -13.17 -15.63 -6.67
CA ASP A 142 -13.34 -14.36 -7.39
C ASP A 142 -14.15 -13.20 -6.75
N GLU A 143 -14.21 -13.09 -5.43
CA GLU A 143 -14.88 -11.97 -4.75
C GLU A 143 -14.08 -11.58 -3.50
N THR A 144 -12.91 -11.00 -3.75
CA THR A 144 -12.30 -9.91 -2.95
C THR A 144 -11.11 -9.42 -3.78
N THR A 145 -11.46 -8.89 -4.94
CA THR A 145 -10.55 -8.12 -5.77
C THR A 145 -9.99 -6.96 -4.96
N GLU A 146 -8.90 -6.38 -5.44
CA GLU A 146 -8.48 -4.97 -5.28
C GLU A 146 -9.61 -3.94 -5.62
N GLY A 147 -10.88 -4.35 -5.55
CA GLY A 147 -12.08 -3.74 -6.07
C GLY A 147 -12.74 -2.75 -5.11
N ASP A 148 -12.66 -2.85 -3.78
CA ASP A 148 -13.55 -1.97 -3.00
C ASP A 148 -13.23 -0.47 -3.05
N VAL A 149 -11.99 -0.08 -3.36
CA VAL A 149 -11.68 1.33 -3.70
C VAL A 149 -11.80 1.56 -5.19
N VAL A 150 -11.30 0.65 -6.04
CA VAL A 150 -11.29 0.83 -7.51
C VAL A 150 -12.71 0.76 -8.11
N ASP A 151 -13.58 -0.12 -7.62
CA ASP A 151 -14.93 -0.43 -8.13
C ASP A 151 -15.92 0.73 -7.98
N VAL A 152 -15.81 1.54 -6.92
CA VAL A 152 -16.60 2.78 -6.84
C VAL A 152 -16.16 3.76 -7.93
N TRP A 153 -14.88 3.75 -8.31
CA TRP A 153 -14.33 4.67 -9.28
C TRP A 153 -14.22 4.10 -10.70
N THR A 154 -14.59 2.83 -10.94
CA THR A 154 -14.64 2.24 -12.28
C THR A 154 -15.86 2.73 -13.08
N ASP A 155 -16.96 3.05 -12.41
CA ASP A 155 -18.06 3.78 -13.02
C ASP A 155 -17.67 5.25 -13.17
N ARG A 156 -17.48 5.69 -14.43
CA ARG A 156 -17.17 7.08 -14.83
C ARG A 156 -18.06 8.13 -14.16
N LYS A 157 -19.27 7.76 -13.75
CA LYS A 157 -20.18 8.64 -13.04
C LYS A 157 -19.63 9.12 -11.69
N MET A 158 -18.97 8.26 -10.92
CA MET A 158 -18.48 8.60 -9.59
C MET A 158 -17.31 9.61 -9.61
N PRO A 159 -16.26 9.43 -10.44
CA PRO A 159 -15.28 10.47 -10.72
C PRO A 159 -15.89 11.83 -11.06
N LEU A 160 -16.90 11.86 -11.93
CA LEU A 160 -17.57 13.09 -12.35
C LEU A 160 -18.37 13.73 -11.21
N ILE A 161 -19.08 12.93 -10.39
CA ILE A 161 -19.80 13.44 -9.20
C ILE A 161 -18.82 14.04 -8.19
N TRP A 162 -17.70 13.37 -7.93
CA TRP A 162 -16.66 13.86 -7.04
C TRP A 162 -16.09 15.18 -7.55
N ARG A 163 -15.65 15.20 -8.81
CA ARG A 163 -15.16 16.41 -9.48
C ARG A 163 -16.15 17.56 -9.36
N ASP A 164 -17.42 17.30 -9.64
CA ASP A 164 -18.47 18.32 -9.55
C ASP A 164 -18.60 18.88 -8.13
N SER A 165 -18.54 18.02 -7.12
CA SER A 165 -18.65 18.42 -5.71
C SER A 165 -17.46 19.26 -5.23
N VAL A 166 -16.28 19.03 -5.83
CA VAL A 166 -15.02 19.64 -5.38
C VAL A 166 -14.65 20.88 -6.19
N TYR A 167 -14.77 20.83 -7.51
CA TYR A 167 -14.11 21.79 -8.42
C TYR A 167 -15.07 22.69 -9.19
N THR A 168 -16.39 22.45 -9.16
CA THR A 168 -17.36 23.24 -9.96
C THR A 168 -18.04 24.38 -9.20
N GLY A 169 -17.51 24.76 -8.02
CA GLY A 169 -18.08 25.87 -7.24
C GLY A 169 -19.39 25.54 -6.54
N LYS A 170 -19.77 24.25 -6.46
CA LYS A 170 -20.99 23.80 -5.77
C LYS A 170 -20.86 23.81 -4.24
N CYS A 171 -19.64 23.85 -3.73
CA CYS A 171 -19.32 23.87 -2.31
C CYS A 171 -18.28 24.95 -2.02
N ASP A 172 -18.67 25.97 -1.24
CA ASP A 172 -17.82 27.15 -0.98
C ASP A 172 -16.51 26.79 -0.30
N ILE A 173 -16.56 25.91 0.72
CA ILE A 173 -15.35 25.50 1.46
C ILE A 173 -14.35 24.75 0.59
N MET A 174 -14.83 23.90 -0.34
CA MET A 174 -13.95 23.19 -1.28
C MET A 174 -13.35 24.15 -2.31
N THR A 175 -14.13 25.14 -2.73
CA THR A 175 -13.68 26.19 -3.66
C THR A 175 -12.61 27.07 -3.02
N GLU A 176 -12.80 27.45 -1.75
CA GLU A 176 -11.82 28.20 -0.97
C GLU A 176 -10.53 27.40 -0.79
N LEU A 177 -10.64 26.13 -0.37
CA LEU A 177 -9.50 25.23 -0.19
C LEU A 177 -8.71 25.07 -1.51
N TYR A 178 -9.40 24.77 -2.61
CA TYR A 178 -8.76 24.62 -3.92
C TYR A 178 -8.07 25.93 -4.38
N THR A 179 -8.69 27.08 -4.10
CA THR A 179 -8.10 28.39 -4.40
C THR A 179 -6.87 28.68 -3.55
N ALA A 180 -6.90 28.33 -2.27
CA ALA A 180 -5.77 28.45 -1.37
C ALA A 180 -4.60 27.55 -1.81
N GLN A 181 -4.88 26.29 -2.18
CA GLN A 181 -3.88 25.35 -2.68
C GLN A 181 -3.22 25.84 -3.98
N LYS A 182 -4.00 26.33 -4.95
CA LYS A 182 -3.47 26.96 -6.17
C LYS A 182 -2.48 28.08 -5.85
N LYS A 183 -2.86 28.96 -4.93
CA LYS A 183 -2.00 30.09 -4.52
C LYS A 183 -0.73 29.61 -3.81
N TYR A 184 -0.85 28.59 -2.97
CA TYR A 184 0.28 28.04 -2.24
C TYR A 184 1.29 27.39 -3.18
N ILE A 185 0.85 26.49 -4.07
CA ILE A 185 1.72 25.86 -5.07
C ILE A 185 2.39 26.92 -5.96
N ALA A 186 1.63 27.92 -6.41
CA ALA A 186 2.20 29.02 -7.19
C ALA A 186 3.29 29.81 -6.43
N SER A 187 3.22 29.86 -5.10
CA SER A 187 4.24 30.52 -4.26
C SER A 187 5.50 29.68 -4.04
N LEU A 188 5.42 28.35 -4.25
CA LEU A 188 6.55 27.43 -4.18
C LEU A 188 7.36 27.41 -5.49
N MET A 189 6.80 27.93 -6.59
CA MET A 189 7.49 28.01 -7.87
C MET A 189 8.72 28.90 -7.73
N ALA A 190 9.88 28.33 -8.04
CA ALA A 190 11.14 29.04 -7.88
C ALA A 190 11.30 30.09 -9.00
N PRO A 191 11.54 31.39 -8.68
CA PRO A 191 11.52 32.46 -9.69
C PRO A 191 12.62 32.35 -10.75
N ASN A 192 13.74 31.70 -10.42
CA ASN A 192 14.97 31.69 -11.22
C ASN A 192 15.37 30.30 -11.71
N GLN A 193 14.52 29.29 -11.49
CA GLN A 193 14.78 27.93 -11.96
C GLN A 193 13.49 27.24 -12.40
N PRO A 194 13.56 26.37 -13.42
CA PRO A 194 12.40 25.59 -13.84
C PRO A 194 11.87 24.78 -12.65
N SER A 195 10.55 24.84 -12.45
CA SER A 195 9.85 24.02 -11.45
C SER A 195 8.98 22.98 -12.17
N SER A 196 8.96 21.76 -11.68
CA SER A 196 8.06 20.69 -12.13
C SER A 196 7.05 20.38 -11.04
N TYR A 197 5.86 20.01 -11.46
CA TYR A 197 4.75 19.67 -10.58
C TYR A 197 4.46 18.17 -10.65
N VAL A 198 4.36 17.53 -9.50
CA VAL A 198 3.99 16.11 -9.37
C VAL A 198 2.81 16.00 -8.41
N GLU A 199 1.71 15.39 -8.85
CA GLU A 199 0.53 15.15 -8.02
C GLU A 199 0.27 13.66 -7.84
N VAL A 200 0.23 13.23 -6.57
CA VAL A 200 -0.09 11.86 -6.17
C VAL A 200 -1.60 11.74 -5.95
N GLY A 201 -2.22 10.77 -6.63
CA GLY A 201 -3.67 10.61 -6.68
C GLY A 201 -4.33 11.84 -7.32
N CYS A 202 -3.91 12.15 -8.54
CA CYS A 202 -4.32 13.37 -9.24
C CYS A 202 -5.79 13.36 -9.66
N GLY A 203 -6.48 12.21 -9.61
CA GLY A 203 -7.85 12.08 -10.10
C GLY A 203 -7.96 12.61 -11.53
N THR A 204 -8.91 13.52 -11.75
CA THR A 204 -9.14 14.19 -13.04
C THR A 204 -8.17 15.33 -13.35
N SER A 205 -7.14 15.54 -12.52
CA SER A 205 -5.99 16.43 -12.76
C SER A 205 -6.34 17.92 -12.91
N GLU A 206 -7.28 18.42 -12.12
CA GLU A 206 -7.70 19.82 -12.15
C GLU A 206 -6.55 20.78 -11.86
N MET A 207 -5.69 20.46 -10.88
CA MET A 207 -4.53 21.31 -10.57
C MET A 207 -3.51 21.27 -11.71
N GLY A 208 -3.20 20.09 -12.24
CA GLY A 208 -2.34 19.96 -13.42
C GLY A 208 -2.83 20.82 -14.60
N SER A 209 -4.15 20.86 -14.82
CA SER A 209 -4.75 21.62 -15.92
C SER A 209 -4.52 23.12 -15.84
N VAL A 210 -4.35 23.67 -14.63
CA VAL A 210 -4.11 25.10 -14.42
C VAL A 210 -2.63 25.45 -14.28
N LEU A 211 -1.74 24.44 -14.21
CA LEU A 211 -0.31 24.63 -14.02
C LEU A 211 0.55 24.23 -15.23
N HIS A 212 0.03 23.42 -16.17
CA HIS A 212 0.80 22.87 -17.29
C HIS A 212 1.58 23.91 -18.11
N ASP A 213 1.03 25.10 -18.32
CA ASP A 213 1.67 26.18 -19.08
C ASP A 213 2.71 26.98 -18.29
N ARG A 214 2.87 26.71 -17.00
CA ARG A 214 3.75 27.43 -16.06
C ARG A 214 4.86 26.56 -15.49
N MET A 215 4.78 25.25 -15.66
CA MET A 215 5.73 24.29 -15.14
C MET A 215 6.63 23.75 -16.26
N ALA A 216 7.83 23.31 -15.91
CA ALA A 216 8.72 22.62 -16.84
C ALA A 216 8.16 21.24 -17.21
N TYR A 217 7.51 20.59 -16.24
CA TYR A 217 6.77 19.35 -16.40
C TYR A 217 5.58 19.34 -15.44
N THR A 218 4.48 18.76 -15.88
CA THR A 218 3.31 18.47 -15.04
C THR A 218 3.07 16.97 -15.06
N VAL A 219 2.98 16.36 -13.88
CA VAL A 219 2.90 14.91 -13.74
C VAL A 219 1.77 14.57 -12.78
N GLY A 220 0.74 13.88 -13.27
CA GLY A 220 -0.29 13.26 -12.46
C GLY A 220 -0.05 11.76 -12.34
N VAL A 221 -0.02 11.23 -11.12
CA VAL A 221 0.03 9.78 -10.88
C VAL A 221 -1.26 9.33 -10.22
N GLU A 222 -1.94 8.36 -10.82
CA GLU A 222 -3.25 7.89 -10.38
C GLU A 222 -3.33 6.37 -10.53
N ILE A 223 -3.94 5.69 -9.57
CA ILE A 223 -4.08 4.23 -9.62
C ILE A 223 -5.22 3.83 -10.56
N ASN A 224 -6.26 4.66 -10.64
CA ASN A 224 -7.44 4.37 -11.45
C ASN A 224 -7.30 4.90 -12.89
N PRO A 225 -7.27 4.02 -13.90
CA PRO A 225 -7.16 4.45 -15.31
C PRO A 225 -8.36 5.30 -15.78
N VAL A 226 -9.56 5.10 -15.22
CA VAL A 226 -10.76 5.86 -15.59
C VAL A 226 -10.63 7.35 -15.26
N MET A 227 -9.98 7.68 -14.13
CA MET A 227 -9.69 9.06 -13.75
C MET A 227 -8.74 9.73 -14.74
N LEU A 228 -7.74 8.99 -15.22
CA LEU A 228 -6.78 9.49 -16.21
C LEU A 228 -7.42 9.70 -17.59
N GLU A 229 -8.27 8.76 -18.03
CA GLU A 229 -9.06 8.94 -19.26
C GLU A 229 -9.93 10.20 -19.19
N LEU A 230 -10.62 10.39 -18.07
CA LEU A 230 -11.42 11.59 -17.84
C LEU A 230 -10.57 12.86 -17.79
N ALA A 231 -9.39 12.82 -17.15
CA ALA A 231 -8.46 13.95 -17.12
C ALA A 231 -8.07 14.39 -18.54
N SER A 232 -7.69 13.44 -19.40
CA SER A 232 -7.35 13.69 -20.81
C SER A 232 -8.53 14.28 -21.60
N GLU A 233 -9.72 13.73 -21.44
CA GLU A 233 -10.93 14.19 -22.13
C GLU A 233 -11.39 15.59 -21.69
N ILE A 234 -11.33 15.88 -20.39
CA ILE A 234 -11.78 17.16 -19.81
C ILE A 234 -10.77 18.26 -20.10
N HIS A 235 -9.47 17.94 -20.05
CA HIS A 235 -8.38 18.90 -20.11
C HIS A 235 -7.52 18.73 -21.37
N THR A 236 -8.15 18.74 -22.54
CA THR A 236 -7.51 18.49 -23.85
C THR A 236 -6.26 19.33 -24.15
N LYS A 237 -6.16 20.56 -23.61
CA LYS A 237 -4.96 21.39 -23.77
C LYS A 237 -3.78 20.89 -22.95
N MET A 238 -4.05 20.46 -21.71
CA MET A 238 -3.06 19.84 -20.83
C MET A 238 -2.62 18.49 -21.41
N ASP A 239 -3.57 17.69 -21.89
CA ASP A 239 -3.30 16.39 -22.52
C ASP A 239 -2.40 16.50 -23.77
N ALA A 240 -2.60 17.54 -24.58
CA ALA A 240 -1.80 17.81 -25.75
C ALA A 240 -0.41 18.43 -25.46
N ASP A 241 -0.12 18.81 -24.21
CA ASP A 241 1.15 19.41 -23.85
C ASP A 241 2.26 18.33 -23.78
N PRO A 242 3.36 18.47 -24.55
CA PRO A 242 4.42 17.46 -24.59
C PRO A 242 5.19 17.30 -23.26
N THR A 243 5.00 18.22 -22.31
CA THR A 243 5.62 18.17 -20.97
C THR A 243 4.63 17.73 -19.89
N ASN A 244 3.40 17.40 -20.27
CA ASN A 244 2.40 16.83 -19.37
C ASN A 244 2.41 15.30 -19.42
N TYR A 245 2.32 14.67 -18.25
CA TYR A 245 2.33 13.23 -18.09
C TYR A 245 1.20 12.81 -17.16
N LEU A 246 0.27 12.01 -17.68
CA LEU A 246 -0.76 11.31 -16.89
C LEU A 246 -0.36 9.84 -16.81
N LEU A 247 0.10 9.42 -15.64
CA LEU A 247 0.72 8.12 -15.42
C LEU A 247 -0.14 7.25 -14.51
N GLN A 248 -0.51 6.07 -15.01
CA GLN A 248 -1.11 5.06 -14.14
C GLN A 248 -0.05 4.45 -13.24
N GLY A 249 -0.31 4.40 -11.93
CA GLY A 249 0.58 3.69 -11.01
C GLY A 249 0.24 3.82 -9.52
N ASN A 250 0.95 3.02 -8.72
CA ASN A 250 0.83 3.02 -7.27
C ASN A 250 1.73 4.10 -6.66
N ALA A 251 1.17 4.91 -5.75
CA ALA A 251 1.91 5.94 -5.03
C ALA A 251 3.10 5.40 -4.21
N LEU A 252 3.05 4.13 -3.77
CA LEU A 252 4.18 3.45 -3.11
C LEU A 252 5.38 3.18 -4.03
N GLU A 253 5.22 3.37 -5.34
CA GLU A 253 6.24 3.14 -6.37
C GLU A 253 6.59 4.43 -7.12
N LEU A 254 6.20 5.60 -6.59
CA LEU A 254 6.30 6.89 -7.27
C LEU A 254 7.68 7.17 -7.87
N ASP A 255 8.76 7.02 -7.09
CA ASP A 255 10.13 7.27 -7.56
C ASP A 255 10.51 6.37 -8.75
N SER A 256 10.15 5.09 -8.68
CA SER A 256 10.39 4.12 -9.74
C SER A 256 9.62 4.45 -11.01
N ILE A 257 8.33 4.80 -10.87
CA ILE A 257 7.46 5.20 -11.97
C ILE A 257 8.07 6.42 -12.68
N LEU A 258 8.41 7.47 -11.93
CA LEU A 258 8.93 8.69 -12.54
C LEU A 258 10.29 8.47 -13.20
N LYS A 259 11.20 7.72 -12.58
CA LYS A 259 12.52 7.43 -13.17
C LYS A 259 12.42 6.64 -14.47
N THR A 260 11.40 5.81 -14.59
CA THR A 260 11.15 4.99 -15.78
C THR A 260 10.50 5.78 -16.90
N LYS A 261 9.59 6.72 -16.56
CA LYS A 261 8.71 7.38 -17.53
C LYS A 261 9.13 8.79 -17.93
N LEU A 262 9.84 9.51 -17.05
CA LEU A 262 10.18 10.91 -17.29
C LEU A 262 11.60 11.06 -17.85
N PRO A 263 11.83 12.10 -18.67
CA PRO A 263 13.13 12.35 -19.26
C PRO A 263 14.15 12.82 -18.21
N ALA A 264 15.44 12.71 -18.53
CA ALA A 264 16.52 12.98 -17.58
C ALA A 264 16.57 14.43 -17.09
N ASP A 265 16.05 15.39 -17.87
CA ASP A 265 15.99 16.81 -17.53
C ASP A 265 14.84 17.17 -16.58
N PHE A 266 13.81 16.34 -16.42
CA PHE A 266 12.85 16.45 -15.32
C PHE A 266 13.56 16.50 -13.95
N TRP A 267 14.61 15.70 -13.77
CA TRP A 267 15.36 15.62 -12.51
C TRP A 267 16.25 16.84 -12.23
N LYS A 268 16.33 17.79 -13.17
CA LYS A 268 17.08 19.04 -13.00
C LYS A 268 16.23 20.21 -12.53
N SER A 269 14.91 20.08 -12.52
CA SER A 269 14.00 21.09 -11.98
C SER A 269 13.80 20.93 -10.48
N THR A 270 13.34 21.99 -9.83
CA THR A 270 12.74 21.88 -8.50
C THR A 270 11.40 21.15 -8.63
N ARG A 271 11.18 20.10 -7.84
CA ARG A 271 9.97 19.26 -7.96
C ARG A 271 9.05 19.53 -6.78
N ILE A 272 7.93 20.19 -7.06
CA ILE A 272 6.86 20.40 -6.09
C ILE A 272 5.98 19.15 -6.11
N VAL A 273 6.09 18.32 -5.08
CA VAL A 273 5.34 17.06 -4.97
C VAL A 273 4.17 17.24 -4.03
N THR A 274 2.96 16.98 -4.52
CA THR A 274 1.72 17.26 -3.81
C THR A 274 0.84 16.03 -3.69
N ILE A 275 0.04 16.02 -2.63
CA ILE A 275 -1.14 15.18 -2.47
C ILE A 275 -2.28 16.11 -2.06
N LEU A 276 -3.19 16.37 -2.98
CA LEU A 276 -4.17 17.44 -2.84
C LEU A 276 -5.52 16.93 -2.34
N MET A 277 -6.36 17.89 -1.94
CA MET A 277 -7.70 17.66 -1.40
C MET A 277 -7.71 16.57 -0.32
N ASN A 278 -8.60 15.58 -0.43
CA ASN A 278 -8.73 14.52 0.56
C ASN A 278 -8.01 13.21 0.16
N THR A 279 -7.14 13.23 -0.86
CA THR A 279 -6.46 12.01 -1.33
C THR A 279 -5.69 11.34 -0.19
N PHE A 280 -4.93 12.10 0.61
CA PHE A 280 -4.22 11.54 1.77
C PHE A 280 -5.15 10.94 2.82
N GLY A 281 -6.33 11.53 3.02
CA GLY A 281 -7.33 11.08 3.99
C GLY A 281 -8.03 9.78 3.60
N ILE A 282 -8.15 9.49 2.29
CA ILE A 282 -8.75 8.24 1.79
C ILE A 282 -7.75 7.10 1.67
N LEU A 283 -6.44 7.38 1.68
CA LEU A 283 -5.43 6.31 1.68
C LEU A 283 -5.58 5.43 2.94
N PRO A 284 -5.48 4.10 2.81
CA PRO A 284 -5.35 3.21 3.96
C PRO A 284 -4.21 3.65 4.88
N GLU A 285 -4.46 3.66 6.20
CA GLU A 285 -3.50 4.20 7.17
C GLU A 285 -2.11 3.56 7.03
N HIS A 286 -2.08 2.25 6.79
CA HIS A 286 -0.84 1.47 6.71
C HIS A 286 0.06 1.84 5.53
N ILE A 287 -0.45 2.47 4.47
CA ILE A 287 0.37 2.91 3.31
C ILE A 287 0.75 4.39 3.37
N ARG A 288 0.10 5.21 4.20
CA ARG A 288 0.28 6.67 4.20
C ARG A 288 1.74 7.09 4.39
N GLN A 289 2.45 6.45 5.32
CA GLN A 289 3.86 6.78 5.55
C GLN A 289 4.72 6.43 4.33
N GLY A 290 4.53 5.26 3.72
CA GLY A 290 5.27 4.87 2.53
C GLY A 290 5.04 5.82 1.35
N VAL A 291 3.80 6.32 1.18
CA VAL A 291 3.49 7.34 0.17
C VAL A 291 4.23 8.65 0.46
N VAL A 292 4.25 9.11 1.71
CA VAL A 292 5.00 10.31 2.11
C VAL A 292 6.50 10.13 1.87
N ASP A 293 7.06 8.97 2.19
CA ASP A 293 8.48 8.68 1.98
C ASP A 293 8.84 8.73 0.49
N GLN A 294 7.98 8.17 -0.37
CA GLN A 294 8.13 8.26 -1.83
C GLN A 294 8.04 9.70 -2.34
N MET A 295 7.10 10.50 -1.82
CA MET A 295 6.96 11.91 -2.17
C MET A 295 8.20 12.72 -1.78
N LEU A 296 8.72 12.51 -0.56
CA LEU A 296 9.94 13.17 -0.07
C LEU A 296 11.16 12.80 -0.93
N GLN A 297 11.29 11.53 -1.29
CA GLN A 297 12.36 11.06 -2.17
C GLN A 297 12.31 11.72 -3.54
N VAL A 298 11.11 11.87 -4.12
CA VAL A 298 10.92 12.52 -5.43
C VAL A 298 11.14 14.03 -5.35
N ALA A 299 10.70 14.70 -4.29
CA ALA A 299 10.92 16.13 -4.11
C ALA A 299 12.42 16.45 -4.09
N GLY A 300 13.19 15.69 -3.29
CA GLY A 300 14.60 15.98 -3.03
C GLY A 300 14.79 17.20 -2.13
N ASP A 301 16.03 17.63 -1.95
CA ASP A 301 16.38 18.61 -0.90
C ASP A 301 15.78 20.01 -1.11
N ASP A 302 15.55 20.41 -2.36
CA ASP A 302 15.08 21.76 -2.73
C ASP A 302 13.57 21.81 -3.06
N GLY A 303 12.84 20.69 -2.93
CA GLY A 303 11.45 20.50 -3.36
C GLY A 303 10.39 20.62 -2.27
#